data_AF-A0A8S9ZSM6-F1
#
_entry.id   AF-A0A8S9ZSM6-F1
#
_cell.length_a   1.000
_cell.length_b   1.000
_cell.length_c   1.000
_cell.angle_alpha   90.00
_cell.angle_beta   90.00
_cell.angle_gamma   90.00
#
_symmetry.space_group_name_H-M   'P 1'
#
loop_
_entity.id
_entity.type
_entity.pdbx_description
1 polymer ?
#
loop_
_entity_poly.entity_id
_entity_poly.type
_entity_poly.pdbx_seq_one_letter_code
_entity_poly.pdbx_strand_id
1 'polypeptide(L)'
;MFKGEAGARLKREIVRRSQTANLMGEEIEQVRTRPTEEQKKIRELISSAKTLADVERVNQILQASNLNQNGQNGTNDVNMNDEDD
;
A
#
# COMPACT_ATOMS: atom_id res chain seq x y z
N MET A 1 -4.19 8.19 38.87
CA MET A 1 -4.11 8.51 37.43
C MET A 1 -5.26 9.46 37.10
N PHE A 2 -4.92 10.69 36.72
CA PHE A 2 -5.76 11.86 36.40
C PHE A 2 -7.20 11.86 36.97
N LYS A 3 -7.38 12.43 38.17
CA LYS A 3 -8.69 12.75 38.75
C LYS A 3 -9.00 14.25 38.51
N GLY A 4 -10.29 14.60 38.46
CA GLY A 4 -10.75 15.98 38.28
C GLY A 4 -10.93 16.41 36.82
N GLU A 5 -11.23 17.69 36.62
CA GLU A 5 -11.62 18.25 35.32
C GLU A 5 -10.53 18.10 34.25
N ALA A 6 -9.27 18.26 34.62
CA ALA A 6 -8.13 18.06 33.73
C ALA A 6 -8.06 16.62 33.19
N GLY A 7 -8.36 15.63 34.03
CA GLY A 7 -8.45 14.22 33.60
C GLY A 7 -9.60 13.96 32.66
N ALA A 8 -10.76 14.59 32.88
CA ALA A 8 -11.91 14.48 31.97
C ALA A 8 -11.65 15.15 30.61
N ARG A 9 -10.92 16.27 30.59
CA ARG A 9 -10.47 16.92 29.35
C ARG A 9 -9.48 16.03 28.59
N LEU A 10 -8.50 15.44 29.28
CA LEU A 10 -7.52 14.53 28.68
C LEU A 10 -8.18 13.28 28.06
N LYS A 11 -9.14 12.66 28.75
CA LYS A 11 -9.90 11.51 28.19
C LYS A 11 -10.64 11.89 26.91
N ARG A 12 -11.32 13.03 26.89
CA ARG A 12 -12.03 13.52 25.70
C ARG A 12 -11.10 13.81 24.54
N GLU A 13 -9.91 14.34 24.82
CA GLU A 13 -8.92 14.62 23.79
C GLU A 13 -8.30 13.36 23.19
N ILE A 14 -8.01 12.35 24.02
CA ILE A 14 -7.51 11.04 23.56
C ILE A 14 -8.52 10.38 22.61
N VAL A 15 -9.81 10.34 23.00
CA VAL A 15 -10.89 9.76 22.17
C VAL A 15 -11.05 10.53 20.86
N ARG A 16 -11.01 11.87 20.91
CA ARG A 16 -11.09 12.70 19.70
C ARG A 16 -9.93 12.41 18.75
N ARG A 17 -8.71 12.35 19.27
CA ARG A 17 -7.50 12.07 18.47
C ARG A 17 -7.52 10.66 17.88
N SER A 18 -8.01 9.65 18.61
CA SER A 18 -8.10 8.28 18.09
C SER A 18 -9.13 8.16 16.98
N GLN A 19 -10.27 8.85 17.08
CA GLN A 19 -11.28 8.88 16.02
C GLN A 19 -10.77 9.62 14.77
N THR A 20 -10.06 10.75 14.93
CA THR A 20 -9.45 11.44 13.79
C THR A 20 -8.30 10.67 13.18
N ALA A 21 -7.54 9.89 13.97
CA ALA A 21 -6.48 9.02 13.44
C ALA A 21 -7.04 7.89 12.58
N ASN A 22 -8.20 7.32 12.97
CA ASN A 22 -8.89 6.31 12.16
C ASN A 22 -9.54 6.88 10.87
N LEU A 23 -9.76 8.19 10.79
CA LEU A 23 -10.31 8.86 9.60
C LEU A 23 -9.21 9.38 8.65
N MET A 24 -7.98 9.54 9.15
CA MET A 24 -6.82 10.05 8.40
C MET A 24 -5.83 8.94 8.01
N GLY A 25 -5.94 7.76 8.61
CA GLY A 25 -5.45 6.55 7.98
C GLY A 25 -6.46 6.22 6.90
N GLU A 26 -6.10 6.41 5.64
CA GLU A 26 -6.66 5.57 4.58
C GLU A 26 -6.57 4.15 5.12
N GLU A 27 -7.71 3.58 5.52
CA GLU A 27 -7.85 2.14 5.53
C GLU A 27 -7.60 1.79 4.07
N ILE A 28 -6.33 1.51 3.74
CA ILE A 28 -6.00 0.62 2.64
C ILE A 28 -6.70 -0.64 3.05
N GLU A 29 -7.96 -0.74 2.66
CA GLU A 29 -8.80 -1.91 2.76
C GLU A 29 -7.92 -2.98 2.16
N GLN A 30 -7.25 -3.78 3.01
CA GLN A 30 -6.43 -4.88 2.55
C GLN A 30 -7.42 -5.90 2.05
N VAL A 31 -7.92 -5.67 0.84
CA VAL A 31 -8.62 -6.64 0.04
C VAL A 31 -7.66 -7.83 0.01
N ARG A 32 -8.00 -8.87 0.77
CA ARG A 32 -7.24 -10.12 0.81
C ARG A 32 -7.43 -10.80 -0.54
N THR A 33 -6.79 -10.26 -1.55
CA THR A 33 -6.75 -10.83 -2.89
C THR A 33 -6.01 -12.15 -2.78
N ARG A 34 -6.58 -13.20 -3.38
CA ARG A 34 -5.90 -14.48 -3.45
C ARG A 34 -4.60 -14.27 -4.23
N PRO A 35 -3.46 -14.80 -3.76
CA PRO A 35 -2.21 -14.65 -4.48
C PRO A 35 -2.34 -15.20 -5.90
N THR A 36 -1.92 -14.41 -6.88
CA THR A 36 -1.86 -14.87 -8.27
C THR A 36 -0.81 -15.98 -8.42
N GLU A 37 -0.90 -16.78 -9.48
CA GLU A 37 0.11 -17.80 -9.78
C GLU A 37 1.52 -17.21 -9.93
N GLU A 38 1.60 -15.99 -10.46
CA GLU A 38 2.86 -15.24 -10.55
C GLU A 38 3.41 -14.87 -9.18
N GLN A 39 2.57 -14.35 -8.27
CA GLN A 39 2.97 -14.04 -6.90
C GLN A 39 3.43 -15.29 -6.13
N LYS A 40 2.82 -16.45 -6.39
CA LYS A 40 3.27 -17.73 -5.82
C LYS A 40 4.66 -18.12 -6.32
N LYS A 41 4.91 -18.02 -7.63
CA LYS A 41 6.24 -18.29 -8.21
C LYS A 41 7.32 -17.36 -7.65
N ILE A 42 7.01 -16.07 -7.48
CA ILE A 42 7.92 -15.11 -6.85
C ILE A 42 8.22 -15.52 -5.40
N ARG A 43 7.19 -15.89 -4.63
CA ARG A 43 7.35 -16.35 -3.25
C ARG A 43 8.22 -17.60 -3.16
N GLU A 44 8.03 -18.58 -4.04
CA GLU A 44 8.85 -19.79 -4.11
C GLU A 44 10.30 -19.48 -4.46
N LEU A 45 10.52 -18.60 -5.44
CA LEU A 45 11.86 -18.17 -5.85
C LEU A 45 12.60 -17.50 -4.68
N ILE A 46 11.95 -16.57 -3.98
CA ILE A 46 12.50 -15.94 -2.76
C ILE A 46 12.80 -16.99 -1.69
N SER A 47 11.87 -17.91 -1.45
CA SER A 47 12.00 -18.93 -0.41
C SER A 47 13.11 -19.95 -0.72
N SER A 48 13.45 -20.12 -2.00
CA SER A 48 14.51 -21.02 -2.46
C SER A 48 15.92 -20.43 -2.35
N ALA A 49 16.05 -19.12 -2.17
CA ALA A 49 17.33 -18.42 -2.08
C ALA A 49 18.04 -18.75 -0.75
N LYS A 50 19.28 -19.27 -0.83
CA LYS A 50 20.08 -19.65 0.35
C LYS A 50 21.41 -18.92 0.45
N THR A 51 21.86 -18.34 -0.66
CA THR A 51 23.13 -17.63 -0.75
C THR A 51 22.91 -16.16 -1.12
N LEU A 52 23.90 -15.31 -0.84
CA LEU A 52 23.85 -13.89 -1.21
C LEU A 52 23.67 -13.72 -2.73
N ALA A 53 24.34 -14.56 -3.53
CA ALA A 53 24.21 -14.55 -4.98
C ALA A 53 22.77 -14.89 -5.45
N ASP A 54 22.05 -15.74 -4.72
CA ASP A 54 20.64 -16.04 -5.03
C ASP A 54 19.74 -14.84 -4.72
N VAL A 55 20.01 -14.13 -3.61
CA VAL A 55 19.28 -12.91 -3.25
C VAL A 55 19.49 -11.80 -4.27
N GLU A 56 20.73 -11.61 -4.74
CA GLU A 56 21.06 -10.63 -5.79
C GLU A 56 20.33 -10.95 -7.10
N ARG A 57 20.29 -12.23 -7.50
CA ARG A 57 19.56 -12.70 -8.68
C ARG A 57 18.07 -12.42 -8.58
N VAL A 58 17.47 -12.71 -7.42
CA VAL A 58 16.05 -12.42 -7.18
C VAL A 58 15.77 -10.91 -7.25
N ASN A 59 16.66 -10.10 -6.69
CA ASN A 59 16.53 -8.64 -6.71
C ASN A 59 16.58 -8.09 -8.15
N GLN A 60 17.48 -8.60 -9.00
CA GLN A 60 17.53 -8.22 -10.42
C GLN A 60 16.23 -8.54 -11.16
N ILE A 61 15.65 -9.73 -10.93
CA ILE A 61 14.39 -10.15 -11.55
C ILE A 61 13.24 -9.23 -11.14
N LEU A 62 13.14 -8.89 -9.86
CA LEU A 62 12.08 -8.00 -9.35
C LEU A 62 12.21 -6.57 -9.87
N GLN A 63 13.44 -6.05 -9.98
CA GLN A 63 13.70 -4.71 -10.52
C GLN A 63 13.39 -4.62 -12.02
N ALA A 64 13.72 -5.66 -12.79
CA ALA A 64 13.39 -5.74 -14.21
C ALA A 64 11.87 -5.68 -14.46
N SER A 65 11.06 -6.28 -13.59
CA SER A 65 9.60 -6.22 -13.68
C SER A 65 9.04 -4.84 -13.30
N ASN A 66 9.62 -4.15 -12.31
CA ASN A 66 9.17 -2.81 -11.90
C ASN A 66 9.45 -1.72 -12.94
N LEU A 67 10.51 -1.87 -13.74
CA LEU A 67 10.83 -0.94 -14.83
C LEU A 67 9.74 -0.88 -15.91
N ASN A 68 8.96 -1.95 -16.09
CA ASN A 68 7.88 -2.00 -17.08
C ASN A 68 6.55 -1.39 -16.60
N GLN A 69 6.38 -1.15 -15.30
CA GLN A 69 5.14 -0.56 -14.76
C GLN A 69 5.20 0.96 -14.62
N ASN A 70 6.38 1.56 -14.72
CA ASN A 70 6.56 3.00 -14.53
C ASN A 70 6.25 3.84 -15.80
N GLY A 71 5.77 3.21 -16.88
CA GLY A 71 5.46 3.86 -18.16
C GLY A 71 3.99 3.88 -18.58
N GLN A 72 3.07 3.30 -17.79
CA GLN A 72 1.65 3.16 -18.18
C GLN A 72 0.66 4.01 -17.37
N ASN A 73 1.14 4.91 -16.50
CA ASN A 73 0.26 5.76 -15.69
C ASN A 73 0.35 7.24 -16.09
N GLY A 74 0.14 7.53 -17.38
CA GLY A 74 0.34 8.88 -17.89
C GLY A 74 -0.22 9.18 -19.27
N THR A 75 -1.38 8.66 -19.66
CA THR A 75 -2.23 9.26 -20.71
C THR A 75 -3.58 8.52 -20.79
N ASN A 76 -4.61 9.02 -20.14
CA ASN A 76 -6.01 8.84 -20.59
C ASN A 76 -6.96 9.92 -20.05
N ASP A 77 -6.44 11.07 -19.63
CA ASP A 77 -7.22 12.28 -19.32
C ASP A 77 -7.02 13.32 -20.43
N VAL A 78 -7.32 12.99 -21.70
CA VAL A 78 -7.48 14.02 -22.74
C VAL A 78 -8.53 13.59 -23.76
N ASN A 79 -9.72 14.20 -23.64
CA ASN A 79 -10.52 14.70 -24.75
C ASN A 79 -11.33 13.71 -25.61
N MET A 80 -12.59 13.48 -25.23
CA MET A 80 -13.74 13.46 -26.15
C MET A 80 -15.02 13.79 -25.38
N ASN A 81 -15.30 15.08 -25.18
CA ASN A 81 -16.65 15.53 -24.89
C ASN A 81 -16.77 16.94 -25.46
N ASP A 82 -17.01 17.02 -26.77
CA ASP A 82 -17.59 18.18 -27.47
C ASP A 82 -17.93 17.74 -28.92
N GLU A 83 -18.93 16.89 -29.05
CA GLU A 83 -19.75 16.74 -30.27
C GLU A 83 -21.18 16.45 -29.80
N ASP A 84 -22.04 17.47 -29.79
CA ASP A 84 -23.45 17.36 -30.19
C ASP A 84 -24.01 18.78 -30.44
N ASP A 85 -24.60 18.92 -31.63
CA ASP A 85 -25.21 20.10 -32.30
C ASP A 85 -26.28 20.86 -31.49
#